data_AF-A0A9D6JEV7-F1
#
_entry.id   AF-A0A9D6JEV7-F1
#
_cell.length_a   1.000
_cell.length_b   1.000
_cell.length_c   1.000
_cell.angle_alpha   90.00
_cell.angle_beta   90.00
_cell.angle_gamma   90.00
#
_symmetry.space_group_name_H-M   'P 1'
#
loop_
_entity.id
_entity.type
_entity.pdbx_description
1 polymer ?
#
loop_
_entity_poly.entity_id
_entity_poly.type
_entity_poly.pdbx_seq_one_letter_code
_entity_poly.pdbx_strand_id
1 'polypeptide(L)'
;MVRDPVCGMTIEEADAAATSRHDGQTIYFCAVSCKEKFDAAPEKYLNGDSRGEPALVQIGPMATPAPASAPAGPSPSMAGSGSRIDIGIQGMHCASCVSTIEAALAAVPGVRQAVVNLAAERGTVHFDPAVVGPAAVVKAINESGYTPRVEKATIPIGGISCASCVATIEGALHETPGVLSASVNLATNAATVEFLPATATIQDLRRAIRDVGYEPLEVAEGAAAADYEKAAREREIRILKTKLISGIVLTVPVFFGSFPEWFPWVPKILQNFWVLLVLTTPVQFWVGAQFYRGFWAALRHKTSDMNTLIAVGTSAAYLYSLAMTAAPEFFRVRGIAPAVYFDTAAVIITLILLGRLLEAIAKGRTSEAIKRLMGLQAKTARVIRDGEERDIPVEEVRIGDLVVVRPGEKVPVDGTVREGASAVDESMLTGESLPVEKRTGDQVIGATLNKTGTFRFEA
;
A
#
# COMPACT_ATOMS: atom_id res chain seq x y z
N MET A 1 -46.13 5.59 27.51
CA MET A 1 -45.04 4.94 26.77
C MET A 1 -45.66 4.26 25.55
N VAL A 2 -45.36 4.76 24.36
CA VAL A 2 -45.90 4.32 23.07
C VAL A 2 -44.77 3.79 22.20
N ARG A 3 -45.06 2.82 21.35
CA ARG A 3 -44.05 2.18 20.50
C ARG A 3 -44.12 2.77 19.10
N ASP A 4 -43.01 3.27 18.61
CA ASP A 4 -42.86 3.71 17.22
C ASP A 4 -43.07 2.48 16.31
N PRO A 5 -44.07 2.48 15.41
CA PRO A 5 -44.42 1.30 14.61
C PRO A 5 -43.40 1.03 13.48
N VAL A 6 -42.52 1.97 13.16
CA VAL A 6 -41.52 1.82 12.10
C VAL A 6 -40.23 1.18 12.63
N CYS A 7 -39.74 1.64 13.78
CA CYS A 7 -38.47 1.17 14.33
C CYS A 7 -38.63 0.29 15.58
N GLY A 8 -39.82 0.26 16.19
CA GLY A 8 -40.12 -0.52 17.38
C GLY A 8 -39.60 0.08 18.69
N MET A 9 -39.05 1.30 18.68
CA MET A 9 -38.55 2.02 19.86
C MET A 9 -39.72 2.48 20.75
N THR A 10 -39.60 2.30 22.06
CA THR A 10 -40.61 2.76 23.02
C THR A 10 -40.25 4.16 23.50
N ILE A 11 -41.17 5.11 23.39
CA ILE A 11 -40.98 6.53 23.74
C ILE A 11 -42.11 7.02 24.64
N GLU A 12 -41.87 8.07 25.42
CA GLU A 12 -42.95 8.78 26.12
C GLU A 12 -43.65 9.75 25.15
N GLU A 13 -44.98 9.89 25.28
CA GLU A 13 -45.77 10.69 24.33
C GLU A 13 -45.37 12.17 24.34
N ALA A 14 -44.92 12.69 25.49
CA ALA A 14 -44.46 14.06 25.64
C ALA A 14 -43.14 14.36 24.91
N ASP A 15 -42.32 13.33 24.67
CA ASP A 15 -40.98 13.45 24.08
C ASP A 15 -40.94 12.98 22.62
N ALA A 16 -42.10 12.78 22.00
CA ALA A 16 -42.18 12.35 20.61
C ALA A 16 -41.62 13.44 19.68
N ALA A 17 -40.60 13.06 18.90
CA ALA A 17 -39.97 13.98 17.95
C ALA A 17 -40.91 14.37 16.78
N ALA A 18 -41.91 13.54 16.47
CA ALA A 18 -42.94 13.84 15.49
C ALA A 18 -44.20 12.99 15.71
N THR A 19 -45.35 13.44 15.18
CA THR A 19 -46.62 12.70 15.23
C THR A 19 -47.32 12.70 13.87
N SER A 20 -48.13 11.68 13.60
CA SER A 20 -49.01 11.59 12.43
C SER A 20 -50.38 11.06 12.84
N ARG A 21 -51.43 11.41 12.09
CA ARG A 21 -52.81 11.02 12.42
C ARG A 21 -53.32 10.04 11.36
N HIS A 22 -53.65 8.82 11.78
CA HIS A 22 -54.15 7.76 10.90
C HIS A 22 -55.39 7.13 11.54
N ASP A 23 -56.49 6.99 10.78
CA ASP A 23 -57.79 6.46 11.24
C ASP A 23 -58.28 7.03 12.58
N GLY A 24 -58.08 8.34 12.79
CA GLY A 24 -58.51 9.05 13.99
C GLY A 24 -57.59 8.92 15.21
N GLN A 25 -56.58 8.05 15.16
CA GLN A 25 -55.57 7.88 16.21
C GLN A 25 -54.29 8.69 15.91
N THR A 26 -53.67 9.24 16.96
CA THR A 26 -52.36 9.90 16.87
C THR A 26 -51.27 8.87 17.10
N ILE A 27 -50.38 8.73 16.12
CA ILE A 27 -49.21 7.84 16.17
C ILE A 27 -47.98 8.71 16.44
N TYR A 28 -47.14 8.28 17.38
CA TYR A 28 -45.98 9.00 17.86
C TYR A 28 -44.69 8.33 17.37
N PHE A 29 -43.70 9.13 16.95
CA PHE A 29 -42.45 8.66 16.35
C PHE A 29 -41.24 9.18 17.11
N CYS A 30 -40.21 8.33 17.20
CA CYS A 30 -38.96 8.67 17.89
C CYS A 30 -38.08 9.63 17.08
N ALA A 31 -38.32 9.74 15.76
CA ALA A 31 -37.61 10.64 14.86
C ALA A 31 -38.49 11.04 13.67
N VAL A 32 -38.20 12.21 13.06
CA VAL A 32 -38.89 12.71 11.86
C VAL A 32 -38.80 11.71 10.69
N SER A 33 -37.67 11.02 10.55
CA SER A 33 -37.47 10.00 9.51
C SER A 33 -38.35 8.75 9.69
N CYS A 34 -38.76 8.42 10.91
CA CYS A 34 -39.72 7.33 11.15
C CYS A 34 -41.12 7.76 10.74
N LYS A 35 -41.52 9.01 11.05
CA LYS A 35 -42.77 9.59 10.55
C LYS A 35 -42.83 9.59 9.02
N GLU A 36 -41.79 10.05 8.33
CA GLU A 36 -41.77 10.09 6.86
C GLU A 36 -41.93 8.71 6.23
N LYS A 37 -41.30 7.68 6.80
CA LYS A 37 -41.46 6.28 6.36
C LYS A 37 -42.86 5.74 6.62
N PHE A 38 -43.45 6.10 7.75
CA PHE A 38 -44.82 5.70 8.09
C PHE A 38 -45.82 6.37 7.14
N ASP A 39 -45.73 7.68 6.93
CA ASP A 39 -46.62 8.44 6.05
C ASP A 39 -46.53 7.94 4.58
N ALA A 40 -45.37 7.42 4.17
CA ALA A 40 -45.19 6.86 2.83
C ALA A 40 -45.87 5.49 2.63
N ALA A 41 -46.04 4.68 3.69
CA ALA A 41 -46.63 3.35 3.60
C ALA A 41 -47.21 2.86 4.94
N PRO A 42 -48.32 3.45 5.43
CA PRO A 42 -48.81 3.21 6.79
C PRO A 42 -49.31 1.78 7.03
N GLU A 43 -49.96 1.16 6.03
CA GLU A 43 -50.52 -0.21 6.12
C GLU A 43 -49.45 -1.28 6.39
N LYS A 44 -48.19 -1.03 6.02
CA LYS A 44 -47.06 -1.92 6.24
C LYS A 44 -46.70 -2.07 7.72
N TYR A 45 -46.99 -1.03 8.52
CA TYR A 45 -46.55 -0.91 9.90
C TYR A 45 -47.69 -1.07 10.92
N LEU A 46 -48.95 -1.01 10.45
CA LEU A 46 -50.13 -1.19 11.29
C LEU A 46 -50.57 -2.65 11.45
N ASN A 47 -50.07 -3.55 10.59
CA ASN A 47 -50.39 -4.97 10.65
C ASN A 47 -49.33 -5.75 11.43
N GLY A 48 -49.59 -5.99 12.71
CA GLY A 48 -48.88 -7.02 13.46
C GLY A 48 -49.49 -7.28 14.83
N ASP A 49 -50.16 -8.43 15.02
CA ASP A 49 -49.54 -9.52 15.79
C ASP A 49 -50.36 -10.83 15.86
N SER A 50 -49.62 -11.95 15.78
CA SER A 50 -49.75 -13.16 16.61
C SER A 50 -50.54 -14.43 16.14
N ARG A 51 -49.73 -15.52 16.04
CA ARG A 51 -49.98 -16.97 16.33
C ARG A 51 -50.59 -17.87 15.25
N GLY A 52 -49.85 -18.96 14.94
CA GLY A 52 -50.43 -20.24 14.51
C GLY A 52 -49.56 -21.05 13.54
N GLU A 53 -48.98 -22.15 14.04
CA GLU A 53 -48.41 -23.28 13.28
C GLU A 53 -49.44 -23.97 12.31
N PRO A 54 -49.03 -24.94 11.46
CA PRO A 54 -49.34 -24.97 10.04
C PRO A 54 -50.61 -25.76 9.67
N ALA A 55 -51.21 -25.43 8.52
CA ALA A 55 -52.21 -26.27 7.87
C ALA A 55 -51.80 -26.62 6.43
N LEU A 56 -51.89 -27.92 6.15
CA LEU A 56 -51.53 -28.62 4.91
C LEU A 56 -52.01 -27.97 3.60
N VAL A 57 -51.13 -27.95 2.60
CA VAL A 57 -51.48 -27.70 1.20
C VAL A 57 -51.70 -29.03 0.48
N GLN A 58 -52.90 -29.23 -0.06
CA GLN A 58 -53.22 -30.28 -1.03
C GLN A 58 -52.61 -29.97 -2.41
N ILE A 59 -52.12 -31.01 -3.05
CA ILE A 59 -51.40 -31.00 -4.33
C ILE A 59 -52.39 -30.89 -5.50
N GLY A 60 -52.15 -29.95 -6.41
CA GLY A 60 -52.75 -29.85 -7.75
C GLY A 60 -51.66 -29.73 -8.83
N PRO A 61 -51.90 -30.17 -10.09
CA PRO A 61 -50.87 -30.85 -10.88
C PRO A 61 -49.96 -29.95 -11.73
N MET A 62 -48.81 -30.54 -12.07
CA MET A 62 -47.69 -30.08 -12.90
C MET A 62 -48.06 -29.41 -14.24
N ALA A 63 -47.34 -28.33 -14.53
CA ALA A 63 -46.88 -27.99 -15.88
C ALA A 63 -45.42 -27.48 -15.82
N THR A 64 -44.56 -28.04 -16.66
CA THR A 64 -43.10 -27.83 -16.80
C THR A 64 -42.79 -27.08 -18.13
N PRO A 65 -41.55 -26.60 -18.40
CA PRO A 65 -40.77 -25.57 -17.69
C PRO A 65 -40.19 -24.48 -18.65
N ALA A 66 -39.59 -23.41 -18.12
CA ALA A 66 -38.64 -22.55 -18.85
C ALA A 66 -37.57 -22.00 -17.86
N PRO A 67 -36.35 -21.67 -18.32
CA PRO A 67 -35.11 -22.10 -17.65
C PRO A 67 -34.56 -21.15 -16.57
N ALA A 68 -33.70 -21.76 -15.76
CA ALA A 68 -32.98 -21.28 -14.59
C ALA A 68 -32.43 -19.84 -14.63
N SER A 69 -32.77 -19.06 -13.61
CA SER A 69 -31.90 -18.04 -13.02
C SER A 69 -31.48 -18.48 -11.61
N ALA A 70 -30.19 -18.38 -11.33
CA ALA A 70 -29.49 -18.82 -10.13
C ALA A 70 -30.16 -18.39 -8.79
N PRO A 71 -29.98 -19.16 -7.69
CA PRO A 71 -30.55 -18.80 -6.40
C PRO A 71 -29.85 -17.56 -5.83
N ALA A 72 -30.66 -16.57 -5.45
CA ALA A 72 -30.26 -15.43 -4.65
C ALA A 72 -29.76 -15.91 -3.28
N GLY A 73 -28.58 -15.43 -2.88
CA GLY A 73 -28.00 -15.71 -1.56
C GLY A 73 -28.85 -15.13 -0.42
N PRO A 74 -28.75 -15.69 0.80
CA PRO A 74 -29.48 -15.18 1.95
C PRO A 74 -29.01 -13.77 2.33
N SER A 75 -29.98 -12.89 2.56
CA SER A 75 -29.82 -11.49 2.97
C SER A 75 -29.12 -11.34 4.33
N PRO A 76 -28.41 -10.22 4.57
CA PRO A 76 -27.67 -9.99 5.80
C PRO A 76 -28.53 -9.34 6.87
N SER A 77 -28.52 -9.90 8.08
CA SER A 77 -28.86 -9.16 9.30
C SER A 77 -28.20 -9.84 10.49
N MET A 78 -27.13 -9.24 11.01
CA MET A 78 -26.71 -9.26 12.42
C MET A 78 -25.52 -8.29 12.58
N ALA A 79 -25.80 -7.05 12.98
CA ALA A 79 -24.76 -6.06 13.29
C ALA A 79 -24.44 -6.12 14.80
N GLY A 80 -23.42 -6.90 15.14
CA GLY A 80 -22.51 -6.65 16.27
C GLY A 80 -21.09 -6.61 15.71
N SER A 81 -20.14 -5.96 16.37
CA SER A 81 -18.73 -5.80 15.90
C SER A 81 -17.95 -7.13 15.88
N GLY A 82 -18.44 -8.12 15.15
CA GLY A 82 -17.73 -9.35 14.85
C GLY A 82 -17.07 -9.21 13.49
N SER A 83 -15.77 -9.43 13.44
CA SER A 83 -15.06 -9.62 12.18
C SER A 83 -15.24 -11.06 11.73
N ARG A 84 -15.53 -11.26 10.45
CA ARG A 84 -15.60 -12.57 9.82
C ARG A 84 -14.36 -12.75 8.96
N ILE A 85 -13.66 -13.86 9.15
CA ILE A 85 -12.63 -14.31 8.21
C ILE A 85 -12.96 -15.72 7.75
N ASP A 86 -12.54 -15.99 6.53
CA ASP A 86 -12.62 -17.30 5.93
C ASP A 86 -11.21 -17.79 5.57
N ILE A 87 -10.90 -19.03 5.93
CA ILE A 87 -9.56 -19.61 5.83
C ILE A 87 -9.69 -20.93 5.05
N GLY A 88 -8.86 -21.12 4.02
CA GLY A 88 -8.70 -22.44 3.41
C GLY A 88 -7.87 -23.34 4.32
N ILE A 89 -8.23 -24.60 4.49
CA ILE A 89 -7.53 -25.54 5.39
C ILE A 89 -7.21 -26.82 4.64
N GLN A 90 -5.93 -27.17 4.56
CA GLN A 90 -5.42 -28.38 3.92
C GLN A 90 -5.22 -29.50 4.95
N GLY A 91 -5.26 -30.75 4.48
CA GLY A 91 -5.03 -31.95 5.29
C GLY A 91 -6.27 -32.49 6.02
N MET A 92 -7.46 -31.98 5.72
CA MET A 92 -8.71 -32.54 6.24
C MET A 92 -9.17 -33.71 5.38
N HIS A 93 -9.43 -34.87 6.01
CA HIS A 93 -9.84 -36.09 5.29
C HIS A 93 -11.13 -36.74 5.82
N CYS A 94 -11.65 -36.29 6.96
CA CYS A 94 -12.86 -36.86 7.56
C CYS A 94 -13.56 -35.88 8.50
N ALA A 95 -14.76 -36.25 8.95
CA ALA A 95 -15.58 -35.44 9.86
C ALA A 95 -14.91 -35.19 11.23
N SER A 96 -14.04 -36.09 11.70
CA SER A 96 -13.30 -35.86 12.95
C SER A 96 -12.23 -34.76 12.83
N CYS A 97 -11.73 -34.49 11.61
CA CYS A 97 -10.86 -33.34 11.38
C CYS A 97 -11.60 -32.03 11.62
N VAL A 98 -12.84 -31.94 11.12
CA VAL A 98 -13.73 -30.78 11.26
C VAL A 98 -13.93 -30.44 12.74
N SER A 99 -14.36 -31.42 13.53
CA SER A 99 -14.62 -31.21 14.97
C SER A 99 -13.36 -30.83 15.76
N THR A 100 -12.19 -31.37 15.36
CA THR A 100 -10.90 -31.04 16.00
C THR A 100 -10.53 -29.58 15.78
N ILE A 101 -10.67 -29.11 14.54
CA ILE A 101 -10.36 -27.73 14.16
C ILE A 101 -11.37 -26.76 14.80
N GLU A 102 -12.66 -27.08 14.77
CA GLU A 102 -13.70 -26.25 15.41
C GLU A 102 -13.46 -26.11 16.92
N ALA A 103 -13.10 -27.20 17.60
CA ALA A 103 -12.75 -27.17 19.02
C ALA A 103 -11.50 -26.32 19.30
N ALA A 104 -10.45 -26.45 18.48
CA ALA A 104 -9.23 -25.65 18.61
C ALA A 104 -9.51 -24.15 18.40
N LEU A 105 -10.32 -23.81 17.40
CA LEU A 105 -10.71 -22.43 17.10
C LEU A 105 -11.61 -21.82 18.17
N ALA A 106 -12.56 -22.59 18.71
CA ALA A 106 -13.42 -22.15 19.80
C ALA A 106 -12.67 -21.92 21.12
N ALA A 107 -11.52 -22.58 21.32
CA ALA A 107 -10.66 -22.39 22.48
C ALA A 107 -9.86 -21.07 22.44
N VAL A 108 -9.78 -20.40 21.28
CA VAL A 108 -9.06 -19.13 21.13
C VAL A 108 -9.85 -17.99 21.78
N PRO A 109 -9.29 -17.27 22.77
CA PRO A 109 -9.97 -16.13 23.39
C PRO A 109 -10.33 -15.07 22.35
N GLY A 110 -11.60 -14.64 22.35
CA GLY A 110 -12.12 -13.65 21.38
C GLY A 110 -12.80 -14.26 20.15
N VAL A 111 -12.72 -15.58 19.92
CA VAL A 111 -13.53 -16.26 18.91
C VAL A 111 -14.95 -16.47 19.43
N ARG A 112 -15.94 -16.02 18.65
CA ARG A 112 -17.37 -16.14 18.98
C ARG A 112 -18.01 -17.36 18.34
N GLN A 113 -17.59 -17.69 17.11
CA GLN A 113 -18.10 -18.83 16.35
C GLN A 113 -17.06 -19.30 15.36
N ALA A 114 -16.90 -20.61 15.21
CA ALA A 114 -16.10 -21.24 14.17
C ALA A 114 -16.91 -22.36 13.52
N VAL A 115 -16.95 -22.39 12.20
CA VAL A 115 -17.63 -23.43 11.40
C VAL A 115 -16.67 -23.90 10.33
N VAL A 116 -16.45 -25.20 10.23
CA VAL A 116 -15.55 -25.80 9.24
C VAL A 116 -16.34 -26.65 8.25
N ASN A 117 -16.14 -26.40 6.97
CA ASN A 117 -16.75 -27.15 5.88
C ASN A 117 -15.69 -28.00 5.18
N LEU A 118 -15.79 -29.32 5.35
CA LEU A 118 -14.88 -30.29 4.75
C LEU A 118 -14.93 -30.27 3.22
N ALA A 119 -16.12 -30.22 2.62
CA ALA A 119 -16.30 -30.28 1.16
C ALA A 119 -15.76 -29.03 0.45
N ALA A 120 -15.80 -27.89 1.13
CA ALA A 120 -15.26 -26.62 0.63
C ALA A 120 -13.81 -26.36 1.09
N GLU A 121 -13.20 -27.27 1.85
CA GLU A 121 -11.89 -27.11 2.48
C GLU A 121 -11.71 -25.75 3.19
N ARG A 122 -12.76 -25.28 3.86
CA ARG A 122 -12.86 -23.89 4.34
C ARG A 122 -13.37 -23.81 5.77
N GLY A 123 -12.70 -23.02 6.61
CA GLY A 123 -13.17 -22.61 7.93
C GLY A 123 -13.64 -21.16 7.92
N THR A 124 -14.83 -20.90 8.44
CA THR A 124 -15.38 -19.56 8.68
C THR A 124 -15.31 -19.27 10.17
N VAL A 125 -14.63 -18.18 10.54
CA VAL A 125 -14.41 -17.77 11.92
C VAL A 125 -14.96 -16.36 12.15
N HIS A 126 -15.83 -16.22 13.14
CA HIS A 126 -16.31 -14.95 13.66
C HIS A 126 -15.60 -14.66 14.98
N PHE A 127 -14.91 -13.53 15.06
CA PHE A 127 -14.13 -13.14 16.23
C PHE A 127 -14.24 -11.65 16.51
N ASP A 128 -13.81 -11.27 17.71
CA ASP A 128 -13.70 -9.88 18.13
C ASP A 128 -12.32 -9.31 17.75
N PRO A 129 -12.21 -8.39 16.79
CA PRO A 129 -10.93 -7.85 16.32
C PRO A 129 -10.20 -7.02 17.39
N ALA A 130 -10.88 -6.59 18.46
CA ALA A 130 -10.23 -5.91 19.57
C ALA A 130 -9.48 -6.87 20.52
N VAL A 131 -9.81 -8.16 20.47
CA VAL A 131 -9.26 -9.19 21.38
C VAL A 131 -8.29 -10.13 20.66
N VAL A 132 -8.57 -10.48 19.40
CA VAL A 132 -7.78 -11.45 18.65
C VAL A 132 -7.65 -11.05 17.18
N GLY A 133 -6.47 -11.27 16.60
CA GLY A 133 -6.20 -11.00 15.19
C GLY A 133 -6.19 -12.28 14.33
N PRO A 134 -6.26 -12.15 12.98
CA PRO A 134 -6.23 -13.28 12.05
C PRO A 134 -5.03 -14.22 12.22
N ALA A 135 -3.86 -13.70 12.61
CA ALA A 135 -2.64 -14.49 12.83
C ALA A 135 -2.79 -15.53 13.96
N ALA A 136 -3.54 -15.21 15.02
CA ALA A 136 -3.78 -16.15 16.12
C ALA A 136 -4.71 -17.30 15.71
N VAL A 137 -5.67 -17.03 14.81
CA VAL A 137 -6.56 -18.04 14.23
C VAL A 137 -5.76 -19.02 13.36
N VAL A 138 -4.86 -18.50 12.52
CA VAL A 138 -3.93 -19.30 11.71
C VAL A 138 -3.02 -20.15 12.60
N LYS A 139 -2.51 -19.58 13.71
CA LYS A 139 -1.67 -20.30 14.68
C LYS A 139 -2.43 -21.47 15.32
N ALA A 140 -3.67 -21.27 15.75
CA ALA A 140 -4.49 -22.33 16.35
C ALA A 140 -4.74 -23.50 15.40
N ILE A 141 -4.94 -23.23 14.10
CA ILE A 141 -5.09 -24.27 13.08
C ILE A 141 -3.79 -25.08 12.93
N ASN A 142 -2.64 -24.40 12.86
CA ASN A 142 -1.32 -25.06 12.81
C ASN A 142 -1.05 -25.93 14.05
N GLU A 143 -1.34 -25.42 15.24
CA GLU A 143 -1.16 -26.15 16.50
C GLU A 143 -2.09 -27.37 16.62
N SER A 144 -3.23 -27.34 15.93
CA SER A 144 -4.12 -28.50 15.80
C SER A 144 -3.69 -29.54 14.76
N GLY A 145 -2.55 -29.31 14.07
CA GLY A 145 -1.95 -30.25 13.12
C GLY A 145 -2.43 -30.10 11.67
N TYR A 146 -3.10 -29.00 11.32
CA TYR A 146 -3.61 -28.73 9.97
C TYR A 146 -2.93 -27.52 9.36
N THR A 147 -2.91 -27.44 8.02
CA THR A 147 -2.19 -26.37 7.30
C THR A 147 -3.19 -25.35 6.75
N PRO A 148 -3.27 -24.13 7.31
CA PRO A 148 -4.06 -23.06 6.72
C PRO A 148 -3.42 -22.57 5.42
N ARG A 149 -4.23 -22.32 4.39
CA ARG A 149 -3.80 -21.77 3.11
C ARG A 149 -3.52 -20.27 3.26
N VAL A 150 -2.25 -19.91 3.16
CA VAL A 150 -1.75 -18.53 3.18
C VAL A 150 -1.03 -18.26 1.86
N GLU A 151 -1.26 -17.09 1.27
CA GLU A 151 -0.54 -16.64 0.09
C GLU A 151 0.28 -15.40 0.40
N LYS A 152 1.40 -15.24 -0.32
CA LYS A 152 2.32 -14.13 -0.20
C LYS A 152 2.38 -13.38 -1.51
N ALA A 153 2.16 -12.07 -1.47
CA ALA A 153 2.23 -11.21 -2.64
C ALA A 153 3.19 -10.03 -2.41
N THR A 154 3.93 -9.68 -3.45
CA THR A 154 4.75 -8.46 -3.50
C THR A 154 4.09 -7.46 -4.43
N ILE A 155 3.68 -6.32 -3.90
CA ILE A 155 3.00 -5.25 -4.63
C ILE A 155 3.96 -4.05 -4.70
N PRO A 156 4.50 -3.70 -5.89
CA PRO A 156 5.28 -2.49 -6.05
C PRO A 156 4.38 -1.26 -5.92
N ILE A 157 4.90 -0.18 -5.35
CA ILE A 157 4.12 1.02 -5.01
C ILE A 157 4.87 2.26 -5.48
N GLY A 158 4.21 3.11 -6.25
CA GLY A 158 4.70 4.42 -6.66
C GLY A 158 4.51 5.47 -5.56
N GLY A 159 5.49 6.37 -5.43
CA GLY A 159 5.36 7.58 -4.60
C GLY A 159 5.78 7.43 -3.14
N ILE A 160 6.31 6.27 -2.72
CA ILE A 160 6.87 6.11 -1.36
C ILE A 160 8.18 6.92 -1.28
N SER A 161 8.25 7.90 -0.36
CA SER A 161 9.40 8.80 -0.26
C SER A 161 9.95 9.01 1.16
N CYS A 162 9.23 8.59 2.19
CA CYS A 162 9.65 8.72 3.58
C CYS A 162 9.10 7.59 4.48
N ALA A 163 9.62 7.52 5.70
CA ALA A 163 9.19 6.54 6.70
C ALA A 163 7.72 6.70 7.13
N SER A 164 7.15 7.91 7.06
CA SER A 164 5.72 8.10 7.34
C SER A 164 4.82 7.53 6.23
N CYS A 165 5.27 7.52 4.98
CA CYS A 165 4.57 6.82 3.89
C CYS A 165 4.48 5.31 4.20
N VAL A 166 5.60 4.72 4.64
CA VAL A 166 5.70 3.29 5.01
C VAL A 166 4.66 2.93 6.06
N ALA A 167 4.66 3.64 7.20
CA ALA A 167 3.72 3.38 8.29
C ALA A 167 2.24 3.56 7.86
N THR A 168 1.96 4.53 7.00
CA THR A 168 0.59 4.78 6.50
C THR A 168 0.09 3.62 5.63
N ILE A 169 0.94 3.11 4.73
CA ILE A 169 0.61 2.00 3.84
C ILE A 169 0.51 0.68 4.61
N GLU A 170 1.46 0.42 5.52
CA GLU A 170 1.41 -0.78 6.38
C GLU A 170 0.14 -0.82 7.22
N GLY A 171 -0.24 0.32 7.83
CA GLY A 171 -1.50 0.43 8.58
C GLY A 171 -2.73 0.12 7.72
N ALA A 172 -2.83 0.71 6.53
CA ALA A 172 -3.96 0.45 5.61
C ALA A 172 -4.05 -1.03 5.18
N LEU A 173 -2.91 -1.66 4.92
CA LEU A 173 -2.85 -3.08 4.58
C LEU A 173 -3.22 -3.97 5.78
N HIS A 174 -2.76 -3.63 6.98
CA HIS A 174 -3.12 -4.36 8.20
C HIS A 174 -4.61 -4.28 8.56
N GLU A 175 -5.26 -3.16 8.25
CA GLU A 175 -6.71 -2.99 8.43
C GLU A 175 -7.55 -3.77 7.40
N THR A 176 -6.92 -4.28 6.33
CA THR A 176 -7.63 -5.03 5.29
C THR A 176 -8.00 -6.44 5.81
N PRO A 177 -9.28 -6.84 5.77
CA PRO A 177 -9.72 -8.15 6.26
C PRO A 177 -8.98 -9.30 5.58
N GLY A 178 -8.44 -10.23 6.37
CA GLY A 178 -7.72 -11.40 5.85
C GLY A 178 -6.21 -11.20 5.68
N VAL A 179 -5.67 -10.02 5.93
CA VAL A 179 -4.21 -9.79 5.98
C VAL A 179 -3.64 -10.30 7.32
N LEU A 180 -2.57 -11.07 7.24
CA LEU A 180 -1.85 -11.63 8.39
C LEU A 180 -0.65 -10.75 8.75
N SER A 181 0.12 -10.36 7.75
CA SER A 181 1.28 -9.48 7.90
C SER A 181 1.43 -8.60 6.65
N ALA A 182 1.86 -7.35 6.85
CA ALA A 182 2.20 -6.44 5.79
C ALA A 182 3.48 -5.69 6.16
N SER A 183 4.46 -5.68 5.27
CA SER A 183 5.70 -4.92 5.45
C SER A 183 6.04 -4.18 4.17
N VAL A 184 6.35 -2.89 4.31
CA VAL A 184 6.68 -2.00 3.19
C VAL A 184 8.16 -1.66 3.23
N ASN A 185 8.87 -1.99 2.16
CA ASN A 185 10.29 -1.72 2.06
C ASN A 185 10.54 -0.48 1.18
N LEU A 186 11.05 0.58 1.81
CA LEU A 186 11.38 1.85 1.15
C LEU A 186 12.49 1.71 0.11
N ALA A 187 13.43 0.78 0.29
CA ALA A 187 14.55 0.59 -0.64
C ALA A 187 14.12 -0.07 -1.95
N THR A 188 13.10 -0.95 -1.89
CA THR A 188 12.56 -1.67 -3.05
C THR A 188 11.25 -1.09 -3.58
N ASN A 189 10.68 -0.08 -2.91
CA ASN A 189 9.37 0.50 -3.22
C ASN A 189 8.27 -0.56 -3.37
N ALA A 190 8.26 -1.55 -2.48
CA ALA A 190 7.31 -2.65 -2.55
C ALA A 190 6.76 -3.02 -1.17
N ALA A 191 5.48 -3.36 -1.13
CA ALA A 191 4.83 -4.01 -0.01
C ALA A 191 4.88 -5.52 -0.18
N THR A 192 5.35 -6.23 0.84
CA THR A 192 5.22 -7.69 0.93
C THR A 192 4.09 -7.98 1.91
N VAL A 193 3.07 -8.70 1.45
CA VAL A 193 1.84 -8.97 2.21
C VAL A 193 1.58 -10.47 2.24
N GLU A 194 1.34 -11.01 3.44
CA GLU A 194 0.83 -12.36 3.64
C GLU A 194 -0.65 -12.28 4.01
N PHE A 195 -1.48 -12.99 3.26
CA PHE A 195 -2.94 -12.89 3.37
C PHE A 195 -3.63 -14.22 3.14
N LEU A 196 -4.89 -14.29 3.57
CA LEU A 196 -5.78 -15.42 3.39
C LEU A 196 -6.53 -15.24 2.05
N PRO A 197 -6.22 -16.03 1.00
CA PRO A 197 -6.86 -15.88 -0.31
C PRO A 197 -8.37 -16.17 -0.28
N ALA A 198 -8.82 -16.87 0.76
CA ALA A 198 -10.22 -17.14 1.04
C ALA A 198 -11.00 -15.88 1.51
N THR A 199 -10.32 -14.86 2.03
CA THR A 199 -10.92 -13.62 2.56
C THR A 199 -10.53 -12.37 1.76
N ALA A 200 -9.28 -12.28 1.30
CA ALA A 200 -8.75 -11.11 0.61
C ALA A 200 -8.20 -11.47 -0.77
N THR A 201 -8.37 -10.57 -1.74
CA THR A 201 -7.77 -10.67 -3.07
C THR A 201 -6.68 -9.63 -3.28
N ILE A 202 -5.81 -9.84 -4.27
CA ILE A 202 -4.79 -8.86 -4.69
C ILE A 202 -5.44 -7.50 -5.03
N GLN A 203 -6.65 -7.49 -5.57
CA GLN A 203 -7.36 -6.25 -5.90
C GLN A 203 -7.79 -5.47 -4.66
N ASP A 204 -8.15 -6.17 -3.57
CA ASP A 204 -8.49 -5.54 -2.29
C ASP A 204 -7.27 -4.87 -1.67
N LEU A 205 -6.11 -5.55 -1.69
CA LEU A 205 -4.83 -4.99 -1.24
C LEU A 205 -4.44 -3.73 -2.04
N ARG A 206 -4.60 -3.78 -3.37
CA ARG A 206 -4.36 -2.61 -4.24
C ARG A 206 -5.33 -1.47 -3.96
N ARG A 207 -6.60 -1.77 -3.68
CA ARG A 207 -7.59 -0.76 -3.30
C ARG A 207 -7.19 -0.08 -1.99
N ALA A 208 -6.82 -0.85 -0.96
CA ALA A 208 -6.35 -0.31 0.31
C ALA A 208 -5.18 0.67 0.14
N ILE A 209 -4.21 0.35 -0.73
CA ILE A 209 -3.07 1.23 -1.04
C ILE A 209 -3.52 2.52 -1.75
N ARG A 210 -4.50 2.45 -2.68
CA ARG A 210 -5.04 3.63 -3.37
C ARG A 210 -5.85 4.54 -2.45
N ASP A 211 -6.59 3.96 -1.51
CA ASP A 211 -7.45 4.72 -0.59
C ASP A 211 -6.62 5.63 0.34
N VAL A 212 -5.37 5.25 0.63
CA VAL A 212 -4.40 6.10 1.33
C VAL A 212 -3.54 6.99 0.42
N GLY A 213 -3.85 7.05 -0.89
CA GLY A 213 -3.29 8.01 -1.83
C GLY A 213 -2.00 7.59 -2.53
N TYR A 214 -1.68 6.28 -2.56
CA TYR A 214 -0.52 5.74 -3.27
C TYR A 214 -0.94 4.89 -4.47
N GLU A 215 -0.06 4.80 -5.46
CA GLU A 215 -0.36 4.08 -6.70
C GLU A 215 0.28 2.68 -6.67
N PRO A 216 -0.50 1.59 -6.52
CA PRO A 216 0.04 0.24 -6.64
C PRO A 216 0.32 -0.06 -8.11
N LEU A 217 1.57 -0.42 -8.41
CA LEU A 217 2.00 -0.76 -9.76
C LEU A 217 1.65 -2.23 -10.05
N GLU A 218 1.34 -2.51 -11.32
CA GLU A 218 1.13 -3.87 -11.77
C GLU A 218 2.47 -4.61 -11.89
N VAL A 219 2.55 -5.80 -11.29
CA VAL A 219 3.64 -6.73 -11.54
C VAL A 219 3.39 -7.33 -12.92
N ALA A 220 4.00 -6.75 -13.95
CA ALA A 220 4.33 -7.53 -15.12
C ALA A 220 5.46 -8.48 -14.71
N GLU A 221 5.21 -9.79 -14.72
CA GLU A 221 6.22 -10.79 -14.41
C GLU A 221 7.48 -10.58 -15.27
N GLY A 222 8.66 -10.58 -14.64
CA GLY A 222 9.94 -10.48 -15.33
C GLY A 222 10.39 -9.07 -15.70
N ALA A 223 11.43 -8.99 -16.56
CA ALA A 223 12.25 -7.80 -16.88
C ALA A 223 11.48 -6.49 -17.12
N ALA A 224 10.21 -6.57 -17.54
CA ALA A 224 9.33 -5.42 -17.74
C ALA A 224 9.16 -4.55 -16.48
N ALA A 225 8.94 -5.12 -15.29
CA ALA A 225 8.71 -4.33 -14.07
C ALA A 225 9.94 -3.49 -13.65
N ALA A 226 11.15 -4.05 -13.79
CA ALA A 226 12.39 -3.34 -13.52
C ALA A 226 12.62 -2.20 -14.52
N ASP A 227 12.26 -2.41 -15.78
CA ASP A 227 12.38 -1.41 -16.84
C ASP A 227 11.36 -0.26 -16.67
N TYR A 228 10.12 -0.56 -16.23
CA TYR A 228 9.13 0.46 -15.90
C TYR A 228 9.57 1.33 -14.72
N GLU A 229 10.07 0.73 -13.64
CA GLU A 229 10.55 1.48 -12.47
C GLU A 229 11.73 2.40 -12.83
N LYS A 230 12.66 1.88 -13.64
CA LYS A 230 13.81 2.65 -14.13
C LYS A 230 13.35 3.82 -15.01
N ALA A 231 12.43 3.57 -15.94
CA ALA A 231 11.88 4.60 -16.81
C ALA A 231 11.11 5.68 -16.03
N ALA A 232 10.35 5.31 -15.00
CA ALA A 232 9.64 6.25 -14.13
C ALA A 232 10.63 7.15 -13.36
N ARG A 233 11.69 6.57 -12.80
CA ARG A 233 12.74 7.30 -12.08
C ARG A 233 13.50 8.26 -12.99
N GLU A 234 13.84 7.84 -14.20
CA GLU A 234 14.50 8.71 -15.19
C GLU A 234 13.60 9.89 -15.60
N ARG A 235 12.29 9.66 -15.73
CA ARG A 235 11.32 10.74 -15.99
C ARG A 235 11.25 11.74 -14.85
N GLU A 236 11.19 11.27 -13.60
CA GLU A 236 11.18 12.13 -12.42
C GLU A 236 12.44 13.00 -12.35
N ILE A 237 13.62 12.39 -12.50
CA ILE A 237 14.90 13.12 -12.54
C ILE A 237 14.91 14.14 -13.68
N ARG A 238 14.39 13.80 -14.86
CA ARG A 238 14.31 14.72 -16.00
C ARG A 238 13.43 15.92 -15.69
N ILE A 239 12.25 15.70 -15.11
CA ILE A 239 11.34 16.77 -14.69
C ILE A 239 12.01 17.69 -13.67
N LEU A 240 12.67 17.13 -12.65
CA LEU A 240 13.41 17.90 -11.65
C LEU A 240 14.56 18.71 -12.28
N LYS A 241 15.33 18.12 -13.19
CA LYS A 241 16.39 18.82 -13.94
C LYS A 241 15.85 19.98 -14.76
N THR A 242 14.78 19.77 -15.54
CA THR A 242 14.18 20.82 -16.35
C THR A 242 13.68 21.97 -15.47
N LYS A 243 12.95 21.66 -14.39
CA LYS A 243 12.48 22.67 -13.44
C LYS A 243 13.63 23.42 -12.76
N LEU A 244 14.71 22.72 -12.40
CA LEU A 244 15.88 23.33 -11.79
C LEU A 244 16.60 24.27 -12.76
N ILE A 245 16.82 23.86 -14.01
CA ILE A 245 17.45 24.70 -15.02
C ILE A 245 16.60 25.96 -15.25
N SER A 246 15.29 25.79 -15.43
CA SER A 246 14.37 26.93 -15.56
C SER A 246 14.37 27.82 -14.32
N GLY A 247 14.39 27.22 -13.12
CA GLY A 247 14.50 27.93 -11.85
C GLY A 247 15.77 28.76 -11.77
N ILE A 248 16.94 28.19 -12.06
CA ILE A 248 18.23 28.90 -12.08
C ILE A 248 18.21 30.05 -13.08
N VAL A 249 17.75 29.80 -14.31
CA VAL A 249 17.69 30.82 -15.37
C VAL A 249 16.83 32.03 -14.97
N LEU A 250 15.75 31.82 -14.22
CA LEU A 250 14.87 32.89 -13.74
C LEU A 250 15.36 33.52 -12.43
N THR A 251 15.88 32.72 -11.50
CA THR A 251 16.36 33.18 -10.19
C THR A 251 17.63 34.01 -10.30
N VAL A 252 18.55 33.68 -11.22
CA VAL A 252 19.83 34.40 -11.36
C VAL A 252 19.62 35.89 -11.68
N PRO A 253 18.82 36.29 -12.69
CA PRO A 253 18.50 37.69 -12.93
C PRO A 253 17.79 38.37 -11.75
N VAL A 254 16.89 37.66 -11.06
CA VAL A 254 16.17 38.18 -9.87
C VAL A 254 17.14 38.49 -8.74
N PHE A 255 18.08 37.59 -8.47
CA PHE A 255 19.11 37.74 -7.44
C PHE A 255 19.95 38.99 -7.72
N PHE A 256 20.54 39.09 -8.91
CA PHE A 256 21.36 40.24 -9.28
C PHE A 256 20.57 41.57 -9.30
N GLY A 257 19.32 41.53 -9.77
CA GLY A 257 18.43 42.71 -9.79
C GLY A 257 18.00 43.22 -8.42
N SER A 258 18.03 42.36 -7.40
CA SER A 258 17.64 42.70 -6.03
C SER A 258 18.74 43.40 -5.22
N PHE A 259 20.00 43.35 -5.69
CA PHE A 259 21.16 43.97 -5.02
C PHE A 259 21.89 45.00 -5.92
N PRO A 260 21.22 46.10 -6.32
CA PRO A 260 21.79 47.08 -7.26
C PRO A 260 23.05 47.78 -6.72
N GLU A 261 23.14 47.98 -5.41
CA GLU A 261 24.31 48.59 -4.75
C GLU A 261 25.57 47.73 -4.88
N TRP A 262 25.40 46.40 -4.92
CA TRP A 262 26.51 45.45 -5.02
C TRP A 262 26.81 45.09 -6.47
N PHE A 263 25.83 45.22 -7.37
CA PHE A 263 25.97 44.90 -8.79
C PHE A 263 25.55 46.08 -9.70
N PRO A 264 26.36 47.14 -9.80
CA PRO A 264 26.02 48.35 -10.58
C PRO A 264 25.91 48.12 -12.09
N TRP A 265 26.50 47.02 -12.59
CA TRP A 265 26.48 46.63 -14.00
C TRP A 265 25.15 46.00 -14.43
N VAL A 266 24.25 45.70 -13.49
CA VAL A 266 22.96 45.08 -13.78
C VAL A 266 22.02 46.10 -14.44
N PRO A 267 21.37 45.76 -15.57
CA PRO A 267 20.43 46.66 -16.23
C PRO A 267 19.32 47.17 -15.29
N LYS A 268 19.01 48.47 -15.34
CA LYS A 268 17.96 49.10 -14.51
C LYS A 268 16.58 48.44 -14.66
N ILE A 269 16.32 47.76 -15.78
CA ILE A 269 15.08 47.01 -15.98
C ILE A 269 14.92 45.86 -14.98
N LEU A 270 16.02 45.22 -14.55
CA LEU A 270 16.00 44.16 -13.54
C LEU A 270 15.91 44.70 -12.11
N GLN A 271 16.01 46.01 -11.91
CA GLN A 271 15.77 46.68 -10.62
C GLN A 271 14.29 47.05 -10.44
N ASN A 272 13.48 46.93 -11.50
CA ASN A 272 12.06 47.23 -11.45
C ASN A 272 11.30 46.09 -10.74
N PHE A 273 10.57 46.43 -9.68
CA PHE A 273 9.83 45.46 -8.87
C PHE A 273 8.79 44.67 -9.68
N TRP A 274 8.19 45.25 -10.71
CA TRP A 274 7.27 44.52 -11.59
C TRP A 274 7.98 43.47 -12.44
N VAL A 275 9.20 43.76 -12.89
CA VAL A 275 10.01 42.80 -13.66
C VAL A 275 10.45 41.65 -12.75
N LEU A 276 10.90 41.96 -11.53
CA LEU A 276 11.25 40.95 -10.52
C LEU A 276 10.05 40.07 -10.17
N LEU A 277 8.87 40.66 -10.00
CA LEU A 277 7.62 39.94 -9.77
C LEU A 277 7.34 38.95 -10.92
N VAL A 278 7.40 39.41 -12.17
CA VAL A 278 7.12 38.57 -13.35
C VAL A 278 8.11 37.41 -13.45
N LEU A 279 9.40 37.64 -13.17
CA LEU A 279 10.42 36.57 -13.20
C LEU A 279 10.29 35.59 -12.03
N THR A 280 9.95 36.07 -10.83
CA THR A 280 9.80 35.23 -9.64
C THR A 280 8.50 34.42 -9.65
N THR A 281 7.45 34.88 -10.30
CA THR A 281 6.13 34.21 -10.30
C THR A 281 6.18 32.77 -10.86
N PRO A 282 6.82 32.49 -12.02
CA PRO A 282 7.01 31.11 -12.48
C PRO A 282 7.89 30.27 -11.55
N VAL A 283 8.89 30.87 -10.90
CA VAL A 283 9.71 30.17 -9.90
C VAL A 283 8.85 29.76 -8.71
N GLN A 284 8.04 30.70 -8.20
CA GLN A 284 7.14 30.49 -7.07
C GLN A 284 6.13 29.37 -7.34
N PHE A 285 5.36 29.50 -8.41
CA PHE A 285 4.15 28.68 -8.58
C PHE A 285 4.33 27.48 -9.53
N TRP A 286 5.28 27.52 -10.47
CA TRP A 286 5.50 26.42 -11.41
C TRP A 286 6.69 25.53 -11.01
N VAL A 287 7.86 26.13 -10.75
CA VAL A 287 9.03 25.41 -10.22
C VAL A 287 8.73 24.90 -8.82
N GLY A 288 8.18 25.78 -7.97
CA GLY A 288 7.79 25.48 -6.58
C GLY A 288 6.50 24.67 -6.41
N ALA A 289 5.74 24.39 -7.48
CA ALA A 289 4.42 23.73 -7.42
C ALA A 289 4.35 22.48 -6.52
N GLN A 290 5.43 21.69 -6.51
CA GLN A 290 5.51 20.46 -5.73
C GLN A 290 5.50 20.70 -4.22
N PHE A 291 6.13 21.79 -3.75
CA PHE A 291 6.15 22.16 -2.34
C PHE A 291 4.77 22.60 -1.87
N TYR A 292 4.01 23.30 -2.72
CA TYR A 292 2.62 23.64 -2.44
C TYR A 292 1.72 22.41 -2.39
N ARG A 293 1.88 21.46 -3.33
CA ARG A 293 1.14 20.18 -3.28
C ARG A 293 1.43 19.40 -2.00
N GLY A 294 2.70 19.32 -1.60
CA GLY A 294 3.12 18.70 -0.34
C GLY A 294 2.54 19.42 0.89
N PHE A 295 2.59 20.75 0.92
CA PHE A 295 1.99 21.56 1.97
C PHE A 295 0.49 21.32 2.12
N TRP A 296 -0.28 21.31 1.02
CA TRP A 296 -1.71 21.04 1.07
C TRP A 296 -2.03 19.62 1.55
N ALA A 297 -1.19 18.64 1.22
CA ALA A 297 -1.31 17.29 1.76
C ALA A 297 -1.05 17.28 3.28
N ALA A 298 0.08 17.84 3.73
CA ALA A 298 0.43 17.92 5.16
C ALA A 298 -0.66 18.64 5.98
N LEU A 299 -1.19 19.74 5.46
CA LEU A 299 -2.25 20.51 6.10
C LEU A 299 -3.54 19.70 6.26
N ARG A 300 -3.97 18.93 5.24
CA ARG A 300 -5.15 18.06 5.33
C ARG A 300 -4.99 16.98 6.41
N HIS A 301 -3.77 16.49 6.59
CA HIS A 301 -3.44 15.49 7.61
C HIS A 301 -3.04 16.10 8.96
N LYS A 302 -3.12 17.42 9.11
CA LYS A 302 -2.73 18.16 10.33
C LYS A 302 -1.30 17.86 10.79
N THR A 303 -0.40 17.64 9.84
CA THR A 303 1.03 17.43 10.07
C THR A 303 1.84 18.60 9.50
N SER A 304 3.13 18.68 9.86
CA SER A 304 4.07 19.67 9.32
C SER A 304 5.35 18.96 8.87
N ASP A 305 5.86 19.37 7.72
CA ASP A 305 7.02 18.77 7.06
C ASP A 305 7.91 19.86 6.42
N MET A 306 8.97 19.42 5.72
CA MET A 306 9.85 20.33 4.98
C MET A 306 9.08 21.17 3.94
N ASN A 307 8.06 20.60 3.30
CA ASN A 307 7.25 21.33 2.30
C ASN A 307 6.47 22.47 2.94
N THR A 308 5.99 22.28 4.17
CA THR A 308 5.25 23.28 4.95
C THR A 308 6.09 24.51 5.23
N LEU A 309 7.32 24.33 5.74
CA LEU A 309 8.23 25.44 6.00
C LEU A 309 8.53 26.24 4.73
N ILE A 310 8.77 25.55 3.61
CA ILE A 310 9.08 26.20 2.32
C ILE A 310 7.89 26.97 1.80
N ALA A 311 6.72 26.34 1.75
CA ALA A 311 5.51 26.95 1.19
C ALA A 311 5.14 28.20 1.98
N VAL A 312 5.15 28.13 3.33
CA VAL A 312 4.84 29.28 4.18
C VAL A 312 5.90 30.39 4.04
N GLY A 313 7.18 30.05 4.17
CA GLY A 313 8.26 31.05 4.13
C GLY A 313 8.37 31.77 2.78
N THR A 314 8.35 31.01 1.69
CA THR A 314 8.44 31.57 0.33
C THR A 314 7.18 32.33 -0.05
N SER A 315 5.99 31.89 0.41
CA SER A 315 4.74 32.64 0.20
C SER A 315 4.73 33.96 0.96
N ALA A 316 5.19 33.96 2.21
CA ALA A 316 5.28 35.18 3.01
C ALA A 316 6.19 36.22 2.34
N ALA A 317 7.38 35.81 1.89
CA ALA A 317 8.30 36.67 1.15
C ALA A 317 7.67 37.17 -0.16
N TYR A 318 7.02 36.30 -0.93
CA TYR A 318 6.38 36.66 -2.20
C TYR A 318 5.21 37.62 -2.02
N LEU A 319 4.29 37.35 -1.10
CA LEU A 319 3.10 38.18 -0.86
C LEU A 319 3.46 39.53 -0.26
N TYR A 320 4.44 39.59 0.65
CA TYR A 320 4.97 40.85 1.16
C TYR A 320 5.55 41.70 0.02
N SER A 321 6.36 41.08 -0.86
CA SER A 321 6.97 41.74 -2.00
C SER A 321 5.93 42.23 -3.01
N LEU A 322 4.88 41.43 -3.23
CA LEU A 322 3.73 41.81 -4.05
C LEU A 322 3.03 43.05 -3.47
N ALA A 323 2.78 43.09 -2.16
CA ALA A 323 2.16 44.24 -1.52
C ALA A 323 3.02 45.51 -1.68
N MET A 324 4.33 45.41 -1.47
CA MET A 324 5.29 46.50 -1.68
C MET A 324 5.35 46.98 -3.14
N THR A 325 5.17 46.07 -4.09
CA THR A 325 5.16 46.38 -5.53
C THR A 325 3.85 47.04 -5.97
N ALA A 326 2.72 46.54 -5.47
CA ALA A 326 1.39 47.00 -5.88
C ALA A 326 0.96 48.32 -5.20
N ALA A 327 1.40 48.56 -3.95
CA ALA A 327 1.01 49.73 -3.18
C ALA A 327 2.20 50.47 -2.52
N PRO A 328 3.24 50.88 -3.26
CA PRO A 328 4.46 51.46 -2.67
C PRO A 328 4.20 52.76 -1.89
N GLU A 329 3.25 53.59 -2.34
CA GLU A 329 2.91 54.84 -1.64
C GLU A 329 2.27 54.61 -0.27
N PHE A 330 1.48 53.55 -0.11
CA PHE A 330 0.86 53.21 1.16
C PHE A 330 1.93 52.98 2.26
N PHE A 331 3.07 52.41 1.88
CA PHE A 331 4.19 52.17 2.78
C PHE A 331 5.08 53.41 2.96
N ARG A 332 5.35 54.17 1.88
CA ARG A 332 6.12 55.42 1.96
C ARG A 332 5.50 56.44 2.89
N VAL A 333 4.18 56.64 2.84
CA VAL A 333 3.45 57.57 3.73
C VAL A 333 3.57 57.18 5.21
N ARG A 334 3.87 55.91 5.50
CA ARG A 334 4.11 55.39 6.86
C ARG A 334 5.59 55.36 7.24
N GLY A 335 6.46 55.99 6.45
CA GLY A 335 7.89 56.03 6.69
C GLY A 335 8.63 54.72 6.41
N ILE A 336 7.99 53.76 5.73
CA ILE A 336 8.60 52.47 5.39
C ILE A 336 9.14 52.55 3.96
N ALA A 337 10.44 52.35 3.79
CA ALA A 337 11.05 52.26 2.47
C ALA A 337 10.59 50.97 1.77
N PRO A 338 9.99 51.03 0.58
CA PRO A 338 9.56 49.82 -0.14
C PRO A 338 10.77 48.96 -0.51
N ALA A 339 10.89 47.82 0.14
CA ALA A 339 11.88 46.79 -0.15
C ALA A 339 11.16 45.48 -0.47
N VAL A 340 11.67 44.76 -1.47
CA VAL A 340 11.11 43.47 -1.93
C VAL A 340 12.08 42.33 -1.61
N TYR A 341 11.53 41.14 -1.44
CA TYR A 341 12.21 39.88 -1.11
C TYR A 341 11.90 38.79 -2.15
N PHE A 342 11.73 39.20 -3.41
CA PHE A 342 11.49 38.27 -4.51
C PHE A 342 12.68 37.32 -4.75
N ASP A 343 13.90 37.79 -4.48
CA ASP A 343 15.11 36.98 -4.46
C ASP A 343 15.05 35.87 -3.40
N THR A 344 14.60 36.19 -2.19
CA THR A 344 14.54 35.24 -1.08
C THR A 344 13.62 34.08 -1.43
N ALA A 345 12.43 34.37 -1.96
CA ALA A 345 11.50 33.34 -2.42
C ALA A 345 12.08 32.49 -3.56
N ALA A 346 12.64 33.14 -4.60
CA ALA A 346 13.17 32.46 -5.77
C ALA A 346 14.40 31.58 -5.45
N VAL A 347 15.35 32.10 -4.67
CA VAL A 347 16.59 31.41 -4.30
C VAL A 347 16.30 30.21 -3.41
N ILE A 348 15.44 30.34 -2.40
CA ILE A 348 15.07 29.22 -1.52
C ILE A 348 14.45 28.07 -2.34
N ILE A 349 13.48 28.36 -3.21
CA ILE A 349 12.84 27.34 -4.04
C ILE A 349 13.87 26.64 -4.94
N THR A 350 14.73 27.41 -5.60
CA THR A 350 15.72 26.87 -6.54
C THR A 350 16.79 26.02 -5.83
N LEU A 351 17.29 26.45 -4.66
CA LEU A 351 18.29 25.70 -3.89
C LEU A 351 17.72 24.42 -3.29
N ILE A 352 16.48 24.45 -2.79
CA ILE A 352 15.86 23.24 -2.25
C ILE A 352 15.52 22.26 -3.37
N LEU A 353 15.13 22.76 -4.55
CA LEU A 353 14.93 21.91 -5.72
C LEU A 353 16.24 21.24 -6.16
N LEU A 354 17.38 21.95 -6.09
CA LEU A 354 18.70 21.36 -6.30
C LEU A 354 18.96 20.23 -5.29
N GLY A 355 18.67 20.46 -4.00
CA GLY A 355 18.78 19.43 -2.96
C GLY A 355 17.94 18.19 -3.28
N ARG A 356 16.67 18.38 -3.69
CA ARG A 356 15.78 17.29 -4.12
C ARG A 356 16.32 16.52 -5.32
N LEU A 357 16.90 17.21 -6.30
CA LEU A 357 17.52 16.55 -7.44
C LEU A 357 18.73 15.70 -7.01
N LEU A 358 19.60 16.23 -6.16
CA LEU A 358 20.75 15.49 -5.63
C LEU A 358 20.31 14.29 -4.80
N GLU A 359 19.28 14.45 -3.97
CA GLU A 359 18.66 13.37 -3.20
C GLU A 359 18.13 12.25 -4.11
N ALA A 360 17.38 12.59 -5.16
CA ALA A 360 16.84 11.63 -6.12
C ALA A 360 17.96 10.87 -6.87
N ILE A 361 19.02 11.57 -7.27
CA ILE A 361 20.20 10.95 -7.91
C ILE A 361 20.92 10.02 -6.93
N ALA A 362 21.13 10.45 -5.69
CA ALA A 362 21.84 9.66 -4.68
C ALA A 362 21.09 8.37 -4.32
N LYS A 363 19.77 8.47 -4.05
CA LYS A 363 18.89 7.32 -3.82
C LYS A 363 18.86 6.38 -5.01
N GLY A 364 18.93 6.92 -6.23
CA GLY A 364 19.01 6.14 -7.46
C GLY A 364 20.21 5.17 -7.48
N ARG A 365 21.39 5.67 -7.13
CA ARG A 365 22.66 4.92 -7.20
C ARG A 365 22.76 3.84 -6.12
N THR A 366 22.28 4.11 -4.91
CA THR A 366 22.31 3.13 -3.81
C THR A 366 21.39 1.95 -4.08
N SER A 367 20.16 2.20 -4.55
CA SER A 367 19.24 1.12 -4.95
C SER A 367 19.81 0.29 -6.10
N GLU A 368 20.50 0.90 -7.06
CA GLU A 368 21.09 0.18 -8.20
C GLU A 368 22.21 -0.78 -7.75
N ALA A 369 23.06 -0.36 -6.80
CA ALA A 369 24.10 -1.23 -6.26
C ALA A 369 23.52 -2.45 -5.53
N ILE A 370 22.49 -2.27 -4.71
CA ILE A 370 21.78 -3.38 -4.04
C ILE A 370 21.12 -4.29 -5.08
N LYS A 371 20.47 -3.73 -6.11
CA LYS A 371 19.87 -4.52 -7.20
C LYS A 371 20.90 -5.35 -7.96
N ARG A 372 22.11 -4.81 -8.20
CA ARG A 372 23.19 -5.58 -8.82
C ARG A 372 23.57 -6.79 -7.98
N LEU A 373 23.65 -6.64 -6.65
CA LEU A 373 23.89 -7.77 -5.73
C LEU A 373 22.76 -8.80 -5.79
N MET A 374 21.50 -8.37 -5.78
CA MET A 374 20.35 -9.29 -5.92
C MET A 374 20.34 -10.01 -7.28
N GLY A 375 20.76 -9.33 -8.36
CA GLY A 375 20.90 -9.93 -9.69
C GLY A 375 22.03 -10.96 -9.80
N LEU A 376 22.92 -11.05 -8.80
CA LEU A 376 23.94 -12.10 -8.75
C LEU A 376 23.36 -13.45 -8.36
N GLN A 377 22.26 -13.52 -7.61
CA GLN A 377 21.63 -14.79 -7.23
C GLN A 377 21.19 -15.58 -8.47
N ALA A 378 21.45 -16.89 -8.49
CA ALA A 378 20.92 -17.77 -9.53
C ALA A 378 19.41 -17.97 -9.30
N LYS A 379 18.62 -18.01 -10.36
CA LYS A 379 17.16 -18.24 -10.26
C LYS A 379 16.77 -19.72 -10.32
N THR A 380 17.67 -20.55 -10.85
CA THR A 380 17.46 -21.97 -11.08
C THR A 380 18.69 -22.74 -10.65
N ALA A 381 18.49 -23.96 -10.20
CA ALA A 381 19.54 -24.91 -9.87
C ALA A 381 19.31 -26.22 -10.63
N ARG A 382 20.40 -26.85 -11.09
CA ARG A 382 20.34 -28.17 -11.73
C ARG A 382 20.64 -29.24 -10.70
N VAL A 383 19.62 -29.92 -10.22
CA VAL A 383 19.75 -30.99 -9.22
C VAL A 383 19.73 -32.36 -9.88
N ILE A 384 20.43 -33.33 -9.28
CA ILE A 384 20.34 -34.75 -9.61
C ILE A 384 19.43 -35.40 -8.58
N ARG A 385 18.24 -35.84 -9.01
CA ARG A 385 17.31 -36.64 -8.20
C ARG A 385 16.94 -37.88 -9.00
N ASP A 386 16.92 -39.04 -8.35
CA ASP A 386 16.65 -40.34 -8.99
C ASP A 386 17.58 -40.68 -10.17
N GLY A 387 18.80 -40.13 -10.17
CA GLY A 387 19.78 -40.33 -11.25
C GLY A 387 19.58 -39.44 -12.49
N GLU A 388 18.58 -38.56 -12.50
CA GLU A 388 18.30 -37.63 -13.60
C GLU A 388 18.63 -36.18 -13.23
N GLU A 389 19.21 -35.42 -14.17
CA GLU A 389 19.42 -33.97 -14.04
C GLU A 389 18.10 -33.22 -14.32
N ARG A 390 17.65 -32.37 -13.39
CA ARG A 390 16.48 -31.52 -13.55
C ARG A 390 16.76 -30.09 -13.10
N ASP A 391 16.33 -29.12 -13.91
CA ASP A 391 16.40 -27.71 -13.57
C ASP A 391 15.16 -27.34 -12.74
N ILE A 392 15.38 -26.90 -11.50
CA ILE A 392 14.33 -26.46 -10.56
C ILE A 392 14.57 -25.00 -10.14
N PRO A 393 13.53 -24.29 -9.68
CA PRO A 393 13.72 -23.00 -9.00
C PRO A 393 14.70 -23.14 -7.82
N VAL A 394 15.55 -22.13 -7.60
CA VAL A 394 16.57 -22.18 -6.54
C VAL A 394 15.95 -22.36 -5.14
N GLU A 395 14.71 -21.91 -4.97
CA GLU A 395 13.93 -22.01 -3.74
C GLU A 395 13.48 -23.45 -3.42
N GLU A 396 13.52 -24.36 -4.39
CA GLU A 396 13.13 -25.76 -4.23
C GLU A 396 14.32 -26.70 -3.93
N VAL A 397 15.54 -26.15 -3.89
CA VAL A 397 16.75 -26.89 -3.51
C VAL A 397 16.71 -27.19 -2.01
N ARG A 398 16.99 -28.44 -1.66
CA ARG A 398 17.00 -28.93 -0.26
C ARG A 398 18.42 -29.27 0.16
N ILE A 399 18.69 -29.17 1.46
CA ILE A 399 19.96 -29.60 2.05
C ILE A 399 20.18 -31.09 1.72
N GLY A 400 21.36 -31.41 1.21
CA GLY A 400 21.73 -32.75 0.74
C GLY A 400 21.41 -33.03 -0.73
N ASP A 401 20.77 -32.12 -1.46
CA ASP A 401 20.63 -32.27 -2.92
C ASP A 401 22.00 -32.22 -3.59
N LEU A 402 22.21 -33.09 -4.58
CA LEU A 402 23.41 -33.07 -5.42
C LEU A 402 23.18 -32.14 -6.61
N VAL A 403 23.89 -31.02 -6.66
CA VAL A 403 23.73 -29.96 -7.66
C VAL A 403 24.89 -29.99 -8.67
N VAL A 404 24.57 -29.90 -9.96
CA VAL A 404 25.56 -29.83 -11.06
C VAL A 404 25.75 -28.38 -11.48
N VAL A 405 27.00 -27.92 -11.54
CA VAL A 405 27.34 -26.57 -12.03
C VAL A 405 28.30 -26.69 -13.21
N ARG A 406 27.89 -26.19 -14.38
CA ARG A 406 28.69 -26.20 -15.62
C ARG A 406 29.52 -24.92 -15.76
N PRO A 407 30.53 -24.90 -16.65
CA PRO A 407 31.34 -23.71 -16.89
C PRO A 407 30.47 -22.54 -17.37
N GLY A 408 30.66 -21.37 -16.77
CA GLY A 408 29.85 -20.16 -17.03
C GLY A 408 28.53 -20.09 -16.25
N GLU A 409 28.13 -21.15 -15.54
CA GLU A 409 26.97 -21.12 -14.65
C GLU A 409 27.35 -20.54 -13.28
N LYS A 410 26.35 -19.96 -12.61
CA LYS A 410 26.50 -19.50 -11.24
C LYS A 410 26.25 -20.65 -10.28
N VAL A 411 26.99 -20.67 -9.17
CA VAL A 411 26.71 -21.60 -8.07
C VAL A 411 25.40 -21.15 -7.41
N PRO A 412 24.35 -21.98 -7.38
CA PRO A 412 23.01 -21.52 -6.98
C PRO A 412 22.84 -21.34 -5.48
N VAL A 413 23.49 -22.19 -4.67
CA VAL A 413 23.46 -22.19 -3.21
C VAL A 413 24.85 -22.56 -2.66
N ASP A 414 25.09 -22.30 -1.37
CA ASP A 414 26.30 -22.77 -0.70
C ASP A 414 26.33 -24.30 -0.63
N GLY A 415 27.52 -24.89 -0.53
CA GLY A 415 27.63 -26.33 -0.33
C GLY A 415 29.06 -26.85 -0.41
N THR A 416 29.22 -28.18 -0.51
CA THR A 416 30.54 -28.85 -0.53
C THR A 416 30.71 -29.70 -1.79
N VAL A 417 31.82 -29.52 -2.51
CA VAL A 417 32.11 -30.26 -3.73
C VAL A 417 32.28 -31.75 -3.42
N ARG A 418 31.53 -32.61 -4.13
CA ARG A 418 31.63 -34.07 -4.03
C ARG A 418 32.39 -34.65 -5.22
N GLU A 419 32.17 -34.14 -6.42
CA GLU A 419 32.78 -34.68 -7.63
C GLU A 419 33.26 -33.57 -8.57
N GLY A 420 34.40 -33.78 -9.22
CA GLY A 420 34.98 -32.84 -10.18
C GLY A 420 35.88 -31.78 -9.54
N ALA A 421 36.37 -30.88 -10.38
CA ALA A 421 37.19 -29.74 -9.97
C ALA A 421 36.98 -28.59 -10.95
N SER A 422 37.03 -27.37 -10.45
CA SER A 422 36.91 -26.17 -11.29
C SER A 422 37.53 -24.94 -10.63
N ALA A 423 37.77 -23.90 -11.43
CA ALA A 423 38.08 -22.57 -10.93
C ALA A 423 36.79 -21.76 -10.76
N VAL A 424 36.57 -21.24 -9.55
CA VAL A 424 35.39 -20.46 -9.18
C VAL A 424 35.80 -19.01 -8.90
N ASP A 425 35.13 -18.06 -9.53
CA ASP A 425 35.34 -16.63 -9.35
C ASP A 425 34.46 -16.13 -8.20
N GLU A 426 35.12 -15.86 -7.07
CA GLU A 426 34.52 -15.36 -5.84
C GLU A 426 34.69 -13.83 -5.67
N SER A 427 35.21 -13.14 -6.69
CA SER A 427 35.60 -11.71 -6.61
C SER A 427 34.47 -10.79 -6.16
N MET A 428 33.22 -11.12 -6.49
CA MET A 428 32.04 -10.33 -6.12
C MET A 428 31.71 -10.39 -4.62
N LEU A 429 32.19 -11.41 -3.91
CA LEU A 429 31.95 -11.61 -2.47
C LEU A 429 33.22 -11.34 -1.65
N THR A 430 34.36 -11.86 -2.08
CA THR A 430 35.63 -11.77 -1.36
C THR A 430 36.46 -10.55 -1.75
N GLY A 431 36.22 -9.97 -2.93
CA GLY A 431 37.05 -8.90 -3.50
C GLY A 431 38.35 -9.39 -4.14
N GLU A 432 38.66 -10.68 -4.08
CA GLU A 432 39.88 -11.25 -4.67
C GLU A 432 39.70 -11.47 -6.18
N SER A 433 40.62 -10.92 -6.99
CA SER A 433 40.48 -10.92 -8.45
C SER A 433 40.85 -12.25 -9.13
N LEU A 434 41.55 -13.14 -8.43
CA LEU A 434 41.96 -14.43 -8.97
C LEU A 434 40.92 -15.51 -8.62
N PRO A 435 40.44 -16.29 -9.61
CA PRO A 435 39.58 -17.43 -9.35
C PRO A 435 40.26 -18.46 -8.43
N VAL A 436 39.49 -19.00 -7.49
CA VAL A 436 39.95 -20.01 -6.52
C VAL A 436 39.70 -21.40 -7.08
N GLU A 437 40.70 -22.29 -7.03
CA GLU A 437 40.49 -23.69 -7.38
C GLU A 437 39.65 -24.41 -6.32
N LYS A 438 38.63 -25.14 -6.77
CA LYS A 438 37.76 -25.96 -5.93
C LYS A 438 37.86 -27.42 -6.36
N ARG A 439 38.08 -28.30 -5.40
CA ARG A 439 38.22 -29.75 -5.55
C ARG A 439 37.27 -30.46 -4.59
N THR A 440 37.13 -31.78 -4.74
CA THR A 440 36.34 -32.59 -3.82
C THR A 440 36.72 -32.33 -2.35
N GLY A 441 35.72 -31.99 -1.54
CA GLY A 441 35.87 -31.63 -0.13
C GLY A 441 35.86 -30.12 0.16
N ASP A 442 36.06 -29.28 -0.86
CA ASP A 442 36.08 -27.83 -0.69
C ASP A 442 34.67 -27.23 -0.66
N GLN A 443 34.51 -26.12 0.06
CA GLN A 443 33.27 -25.36 0.10
C GLN A 443 33.14 -24.44 -1.12
N VAL A 444 31.93 -24.34 -1.66
CA VAL A 444 31.53 -23.40 -2.70
C VAL A 444 30.46 -22.46 -2.15
N ILE A 445 30.52 -21.21 -2.59
CA ILE A 445 29.62 -20.14 -2.12
C ILE A 445 28.62 -19.82 -3.23
N GLY A 446 27.36 -19.67 -2.87
CA GLY A 446 26.28 -19.26 -3.76
C GLY A 446 26.57 -17.90 -4.41
N ALA A 447 25.98 -17.68 -5.59
CA ALA A 447 26.17 -16.51 -6.44
C ALA A 447 27.59 -16.30 -7.03
N THR A 448 28.56 -17.17 -6.70
CA THR A 448 29.88 -17.19 -7.36
C THR A 448 29.78 -17.77 -8.77
N LEU A 449 30.76 -17.44 -9.63
CA LEU A 449 30.72 -17.83 -11.04
C LEU A 449 31.72 -18.97 -11.31
N ASN A 450 31.21 -20.10 -11.80
CA ASN A 450 32.06 -21.18 -12.26
C ASN A 450 32.71 -20.83 -13.62
N LYS A 451 34.02 -21.00 -13.79
CA LYS A 451 34.74 -20.59 -15.01
C LYS A 451 35.02 -21.73 -15.99
N THR A 452 35.59 -22.84 -15.52
CA THR A 452 36.30 -23.78 -16.43
C THR A 452 35.75 -25.19 -16.45
N GLY A 453 35.68 -25.86 -15.29
CA GLY A 453 35.27 -27.26 -15.15
C GLY A 453 33.80 -27.42 -14.77
N THR A 454 33.28 -28.64 -14.90
CA THR A 454 31.98 -29.02 -14.32
C THR A 454 32.26 -29.71 -12.99
N PHE A 455 31.50 -29.36 -11.96
CA PHE A 455 31.57 -30.05 -10.68
C PHE A 455 30.17 -30.32 -10.14
N ARG A 456 30.10 -31.30 -9.23
CA ARG A 456 28.90 -31.62 -8.46
C ARG A 456 29.16 -31.34 -7.00
N PHE A 457 28.25 -30.63 -6.36
CA PHE A 457 28.35 -30.30 -4.95
C PHE A 457 27.07 -30.69 -4.24
N GLU A 458 27.18 -30.97 -2.94
CA GLU A 458 26.05 -31.21 -2.06
C GLU A 458 25.66 -29.91 -1.38
N ALA A 459 24.39 -29.52 -1.50
CA ALA A 459 23.80 -28.29 -0.96
C ALA A 459 23.65 -28.29 0.56
#